data_AF-A0A9X6WZ89-F1
#
_entry.id   AF-A0A9X6WZ89-F1
#
_cell.length_a   1.000
_cell.length_b   1.000
_cell.length_c   1.000
_cell.angle_alpha   90.00
_cell.angle_beta   90.00
_cell.angle_gamma   90.00
#
_symmetry.space_group_name_H-M   'P 1'
#
loop_
_entity.id
_entity.type
_entity.pdbx_description
1 polymer ?
#
loop_
_entity_poly.entity_id
_entity_poly.type
_entity_poly.pdbx_seq_one_letter_code
_entity_poly.pdbx_strand_id
1 'polypeptide(L)'
;MKKRKKLLIPTVGLLTSITILTGHVFAETTPIQNQIQTNTSVVTSQNQYLENLAYSIGIQAYLYGFPLVDVARTRQLFEDPWNTFLHHRDLKDHTFKEVVAPNNDTLYSSAWVDLSNGPVVLSVPDVGDRYYSLQFLDTYTNAFDYVGTRETGTKAGKYVIVGPDWKGELDKSSKVIQSPTNMVWLLGRTLVDGEKDLENVHAIQDQYTLTPLNGGQTKSSIHLPPISASDLNDPARFFDIMTQLMNLFPSPVTDAAMLSQFKLIGIDPNNGFQGSKDPAIMAGLTRAVKDAQEIIEKSVNRVGTLNNNWEMFYDIGTYGTDYLTRAVIDKFGLGANIPAEAMYPRTQVDSDGNPLSGEHQYVIHFEKEELPPVDAFWSLSMYGSDQFFVDNPIKRYAIGDRTEELIYNADGSLDIYIQNSPPEGKESNWLPAPSDEFVLMLRMYMPKQSILEGTYQMPKIQKVQ
;
A
#
# COMPACT_ATOMS: atom_id res chain seq x y z
N MET A 1 41.58 32.45 34.49
CA MET A 1 42.02 32.77 33.11
C MET A 1 42.71 31.57 32.49
N LYS A 2 42.08 31.04 31.42
CA LYS A 2 42.55 30.17 30.33
C LYS A 2 43.82 29.33 30.54
N LYS A 3 43.65 28.00 30.62
CA LYS A 3 44.66 27.03 30.16
C LYS A 3 44.11 26.19 29.02
N ARG A 4 44.95 26.03 28.00
CA ARG A 4 44.77 25.27 26.76
C ARG A 4 45.62 23.98 26.87
N LYS A 5 45.19 22.96 26.11
CA LYS A 5 45.95 21.83 25.50
C LYS A 5 46.17 20.53 26.30
N LYS A 6 45.37 19.52 25.89
CA LYS A 6 45.69 18.22 25.24
C LYS A 6 46.99 17.46 25.59
N LEU A 7 46.78 16.17 25.89
CA LEU A 7 47.46 14.89 25.55
C LEU A 7 47.37 13.98 26.80
N LEU A 8 47.14 12.66 26.82
CA LEU A 8 47.50 11.52 25.97
C LEU A 8 46.62 10.32 26.42
N ILE A 9 46.36 9.36 25.52
CA ILE A 9 45.86 8.00 25.83
C ILE A 9 47.05 7.17 26.37
N PRO A 10 46.83 6.23 27.31
CA PRO A 10 47.04 4.83 26.96
C PRO A 10 45.98 3.86 27.52
N THR A 11 45.74 2.82 26.73
CA THR A 11 45.05 1.56 27.00
C THR A 11 45.81 0.67 27.99
N VAL A 12 45.13 -0.39 28.49
CA VAL A 12 45.57 -1.61 29.23
C VAL A 12 44.79 -1.71 30.56
N GLY A 13 44.11 -2.79 30.94
CA GLY A 13 43.98 -4.14 30.40
C GLY A 13 42.94 -4.95 31.19
N LEU A 14 42.57 -6.10 30.62
CA LEU A 14 41.72 -7.18 31.17
C LEU A 14 42.08 -7.58 32.61
N LEU A 15 41.07 -7.91 33.43
CA LEU A 15 41.13 -9.08 34.32
C LEU A 15 39.73 -9.54 34.77
N THR A 16 39.43 -10.76 34.38
CA THR A 16 38.36 -11.65 34.86
C THR A 16 38.51 -11.95 36.35
N SER A 17 37.40 -12.07 37.09
CA SER A 17 37.33 -12.90 38.29
C SER A 17 35.88 -13.25 38.64
N ILE A 18 35.65 -14.56 38.70
CA ILE A 18 34.47 -15.27 39.18
C ILE A 18 34.47 -15.19 40.72
N THR A 19 33.31 -14.91 41.32
CA THR A 19 33.10 -15.18 42.75
C THR A 19 31.77 -15.89 42.96
N ILE A 20 31.88 -17.18 43.32
CA ILE A 20 30.84 -17.99 43.95
C ILE A 20 30.73 -17.53 45.40
N LEU A 21 29.53 -17.20 45.88
CA LEU A 21 29.27 -17.11 47.32
C LEU A 21 28.06 -17.98 47.71
N THR A 22 28.38 -18.94 48.56
CA THR A 22 27.55 -19.94 49.21
C THR A 22 26.54 -19.33 50.19
N GLY A 23 25.29 -19.79 50.12
CA GLY A 23 24.22 -19.39 51.01
C GLY A 23 24.45 -19.79 52.47
N HIS A 24 23.99 -18.93 53.38
CA HIS A 24 23.65 -19.30 54.76
C HIS A 24 22.20 -18.89 54.98
N VAL A 25 21.37 -19.89 55.28
CA VAL A 25 19.95 -19.76 55.61
C VAL A 25 19.84 -19.33 57.07
N PHE A 26 19.20 -18.20 57.34
CA PHE A 26 18.55 -17.94 58.62
C PHE A 26 17.04 -18.00 58.39
N ALA A 27 16.40 -19.00 58.98
CA ALA A 27 14.96 -19.12 59.05
C ALA A 27 14.48 -18.29 60.25
N GLU A 28 13.84 -17.15 59.98
CA GLU A 28 12.95 -16.51 60.94
C GLU A 28 11.51 -16.92 60.60
N THR A 29 10.94 -17.77 61.46
CA THR A 29 9.53 -18.15 61.41
C THR A 29 8.69 -17.08 62.08
N THR A 30 8.17 -16.13 61.32
CA THR A 30 7.12 -15.21 61.79
C THR A 30 5.76 -15.92 61.73
N PRO A 31 4.91 -15.88 62.78
CA PRO A 31 3.60 -16.51 62.74
C PRO A 31 2.70 -15.78 61.72
N ILE A 32 2.09 -16.53 60.81
CA ILE A 32 1.05 -16.01 59.91
C ILE A 32 -0.17 -15.67 60.77
N GLN A 33 -0.34 -14.39 61.10
CA GLN A 33 -1.65 -13.87 61.48
C GLN A 33 -2.49 -13.71 60.20
N ASN A 34 -3.52 -14.55 60.06
CA ASN A 34 -4.58 -14.39 59.09
C ASN A 34 -5.28 -13.04 59.31
N GLN A 35 -4.82 -12.00 58.63
CA GLN A 35 -5.67 -10.86 58.31
C GLN A 35 -6.33 -11.15 56.97
N ILE A 36 -7.64 -11.44 57.03
CA ILE A 36 -8.52 -11.40 55.87
C ILE A 36 -8.61 -9.93 55.46
N GLN A 37 -7.65 -9.46 54.65
CA GLN A 37 -7.84 -8.28 53.82
C GLN A 37 -8.70 -8.72 52.63
N THR A 38 -9.89 -8.13 52.58
CA THR A 38 -10.93 -8.30 51.57
C THR A 38 -10.41 -8.50 50.14
N ASN A 39 -10.86 -9.58 49.51
CA ASN A 39 -10.57 -10.07 48.15
C ASN A 39 -10.86 -9.10 46.98
N THR A 40 -11.09 -7.81 47.20
CA THR A 40 -11.44 -6.89 46.12
C THR A 40 -10.21 -6.37 45.37
N SER A 41 -9.08 -6.14 46.04
CA SER A 41 -7.86 -5.61 45.40
C SER A 41 -7.08 -6.64 44.59
N VAL A 42 -7.13 -7.93 44.97
CA VAL A 42 -6.47 -9.02 44.24
C VAL A 42 -7.22 -9.36 42.94
N VAL A 43 -8.56 -9.32 42.96
CA VAL A 43 -9.41 -9.57 41.78
C VAL A 43 -9.29 -8.46 40.74
N THR A 44 -9.12 -7.19 41.15
CA THR A 44 -8.85 -6.10 40.19
C THR A 44 -7.45 -6.20 39.57
N SER A 45 -6.45 -6.68 40.32
CA SER A 45 -5.08 -6.86 39.82
C SER A 45 -4.91 -8.04 38.86
N GLN A 46 -5.72 -9.10 39.01
CA GLN A 46 -5.65 -10.31 38.18
C GLN A 46 -6.19 -10.10 36.75
N ASN A 47 -7.01 -9.09 36.50
CA ASN A 47 -7.53 -8.86 35.14
C ASN A 47 -6.70 -7.83 34.35
N GLN A 48 -5.93 -6.98 35.02
CA GLN A 48 -5.15 -5.93 34.35
C GLN A 48 -4.01 -6.49 33.48
N TYR A 49 -3.37 -7.58 33.90
CA TYR A 49 -2.30 -8.17 33.09
C TYR A 49 -2.84 -8.78 31.79
N LEU A 50 -4.03 -9.40 31.83
CA LEU A 50 -4.71 -9.94 30.64
C LEU A 50 -5.15 -8.82 29.71
N GLU A 51 -5.70 -7.74 30.27
CA GLU A 51 -6.03 -6.54 29.48
C GLU A 51 -4.79 -5.97 28.78
N ASN A 52 -3.67 -5.85 29.49
CA ASN A 52 -2.42 -5.33 28.93
C ASN A 52 -1.82 -6.28 27.87
N LEU A 53 -1.92 -7.59 28.08
CA LEU A 53 -1.51 -8.60 27.10
C LEU A 53 -2.38 -8.50 25.83
N ALA A 54 -3.70 -8.44 26.00
CA ALA A 54 -4.66 -8.25 24.92
C ALA A 54 -4.47 -6.93 24.18
N TYR A 55 -4.15 -5.86 24.90
CA TYR A 55 -3.81 -4.58 24.30
C TYR A 55 -2.57 -4.68 23.39
N SER A 56 -1.46 -5.21 23.92
CA SER A 56 -0.20 -5.30 23.18
C SER A 56 -0.30 -6.20 21.95
N ILE A 57 -0.91 -7.39 22.11
CA ILE A 57 -1.08 -8.35 21.01
C ILE A 57 -2.18 -7.87 20.05
N GLY A 58 -3.24 -7.25 20.57
CA GLY A 58 -4.36 -6.72 19.80
C GLY A 58 -3.94 -5.65 18.79
N ILE A 59 -2.97 -4.79 19.12
CA ILE A 59 -2.45 -3.81 18.16
C ILE A 59 -1.83 -4.54 16.97
N GLN A 60 -0.96 -5.53 17.23
CA GLN A 60 -0.31 -6.30 16.17
C GLN A 60 -1.32 -7.11 15.35
N ALA A 61 -2.33 -7.70 16.01
CA ALA A 61 -3.42 -8.42 15.34
C ALA A 61 -4.25 -7.50 14.43
N TYR A 62 -4.54 -6.27 14.88
CA TYR A 62 -5.25 -5.30 14.07
C TYR A 62 -4.44 -4.88 12.84
N LEU A 63 -3.18 -4.46 13.01
CA LEU A 63 -2.30 -4.10 11.90
C LEU A 63 -2.16 -5.24 10.89
N TYR A 64 -2.04 -6.48 11.40
CA TYR A 64 -1.96 -7.67 10.55
C TYR A 64 -3.24 -7.89 9.74
N GLY A 65 -4.39 -7.87 10.40
CA GLY A 65 -5.69 -8.25 9.84
C GLY A 65 -6.40 -7.15 9.05
N PHE A 66 -6.04 -5.88 9.27
CA PHE A 66 -6.70 -4.73 8.64
C PHE A 66 -6.75 -4.84 7.11
N PRO A 67 -5.64 -5.08 6.39
CA PRO A 67 -5.65 -5.25 4.93
C PRO A 67 -6.53 -6.43 4.46
N LEU A 68 -6.52 -7.55 5.18
CA LEU A 68 -7.33 -8.72 4.85
C LEU A 68 -8.83 -8.40 4.94
N VAL A 69 -9.23 -7.72 6.01
CA VAL A 69 -10.62 -7.30 6.22
C VAL A 69 -11.03 -6.23 5.20
N ASP A 70 -10.16 -5.26 4.91
CA ASP A 70 -10.50 -4.16 3.99
C ASP A 70 -10.57 -4.60 2.53
N VAL A 71 -9.72 -5.53 2.07
CA VAL A 71 -9.84 -6.15 0.73
C VAL A 71 -11.15 -6.93 0.60
N ALA A 72 -11.52 -7.72 1.61
CA ALA A 72 -12.78 -8.46 1.59
C ALA A 72 -14.00 -7.52 1.59
N ARG A 73 -13.93 -6.42 2.34
CA ARG A 73 -14.94 -5.36 2.33
C ARG A 73 -15.01 -4.67 0.97
N THR A 74 -13.87 -4.34 0.39
CA THR A 74 -13.75 -3.75 -0.95
C THR A 74 -14.42 -4.64 -2.00
N ARG A 75 -14.14 -5.95 -1.99
CA ARG A 75 -14.83 -6.92 -2.85
C ARG A 75 -16.35 -6.85 -2.75
N GLN A 76 -16.88 -6.69 -1.54
CA GLN A 76 -18.33 -6.61 -1.29
C GLN A 76 -18.95 -5.29 -1.76
N LEU A 77 -18.20 -4.19 -1.77
CA LEU A 77 -18.70 -2.88 -2.19
C LEU A 77 -18.94 -2.78 -3.70
N PHE A 78 -18.15 -3.49 -4.51
CA PHE A 78 -18.23 -3.41 -5.96
C PHE A 78 -19.20 -4.45 -6.58
N GLU A 79 -19.55 -5.53 -5.87
CA GLU A 79 -20.48 -6.60 -6.33
C GLU A 79 -20.17 -7.21 -7.72
N ASP A 80 -18.95 -7.02 -8.24
CA ASP A 80 -18.55 -7.47 -9.58
C ASP A 80 -18.77 -8.97 -9.80
N PRO A 81 -19.08 -9.43 -11.01
CA PRO A 81 -19.07 -10.86 -11.31
C PRO A 81 -17.66 -11.45 -11.16
N TRP A 82 -17.56 -12.66 -10.62
CA TRP A 82 -16.30 -13.39 -10.57
C TRP A 82 -15.77 -13.69 -11.97
N ASN A 83 -14.45 -13.64 -12.14
CA ASN A 83 -13.76 -13.99 -13.38
C ASN A 83 -14.25 -13.16 -14.58
N THR A 84 -14.59 -11.89 -14.35
CA THR A 84 -15.02 -10.95 -15.39
C THR A 84 -14.32 -9.62 -15.17
N PHE A 85 -13.82 -9.01 -16.25
CA PHE A 85 -13.27 -7.66 -16.19
C PHE A 85 -14.38 -6.61 -16.18
N LEU A 86 -14.20 -5.62 -15.31
CA LEU A 86 -14.86 -4.32 -15.39
C LEU A 86 -13.86 -3.29 -15.89
N HIS A 87 -14.22 -2.61 -16.97
CA HIS A 87 -13.37 -1.61 -17.61
C HIS A 87 -13.89 -0.21 -17.29
N HIS A 88 -13.03 0.63 -16.72
CA HIS A 88 -13.27 2.06 -16.70
C HIS A 88 -12.83 2.64 -18.04
N ARG A 89 -13.75 3.36 -18.69
CA ARG A 89 -13.58 3.85 -20.07
C ARG A 89 -13.12 5.30 -20.15
N ASP A 90 -13.23 6.03 -19.05
CA ASP A 90 -12.91 7.46 -19.02
C ASP A 90 -11.67 7.73 -18.18
N LEU A 91 -10.84 8.66 -18.69
CA LEU A 91 -9.81 9.32 -17.89
C LEU A 91 -10.48 10.11 -16.75
N LYS A 92 -9.83 10.14 -15.59
CA LYS A 92 -10.42 10.75 -14.39
C LYS A 92 -10.13 12.25 -14.36
N ASP A 93 -11.16 13.03 -14.09
CA ASP A 93 -11.07 14.47 -13.96
C ASP A 93 -11.52 14.94 -12.56
N HIS A 94 -11.67 16.25 -12.40
CA HIS A 94 -12.14 16.88 -11.17
C HIS A 94 -13.52 16.42 -10.65
N THR A 95 -14.36 15.82 -11.50
CA THR A 95 -15.69 15.33 -11.13
C THR A 95 -15.65 13.95 -10.48
N PHE A 96 -14.56 13.20 -10.68
CA PHE A 96 -14.39 11.88 -10.08
C PHE A 96 -14.03 12.00 -8.59
N LYS A 97 -14.90 11.48 -7.72
CA LYS A 97 -14.75 11.54 -6.25
C LYS A 97 -14.83 10.18 -5.54
N GLU A 98 -14.73 9.07 -6.27
CA GLU A 98 -14.84 7.73 -5.70
C GLU A 98 -13.54 7.24 -5.04
N VAL A 99 -12.38 7.64 -5.59
CA VAL A 99 -11.05 7.25 -5.07
C VAL A 99 -10.12 8.47 -5.09
N VAL A 100 -9.41 8.69 -3.97
CA VAL A 100 -8.43 9.78 -3.82
C VAL A 100 -7.18 9.54 -4.68
N ALA A 101 -6.48 10.63 -5.01
CA ALA A 101 -5.31 10.66 -5.88
C ALA A 101 -5.49 9.88 -7.21
N PRO A 102 -6.62 10.06 -7.93
CA PRO A 102 -6.89 9.30 -9.15
C PRO A 102 -5.80 9.52 -10.20
N ASN A 103 -5.63 8.53 -11.06
CA ASN A 103 -4.68 8.53 -12.16
C ASN A 103 -5.34 9.14 -13.41
N ASN A 104 -4.62 9.99 -14.15
CA ASN A 104 -5.06 10.58 -15.43
C ASN A 104 -4.17 10.20 -16.63
N ASP A 105 -3.39 9.12 -16.50
CA ASP A 105 -2.49 8.57 -17.53
C ASP A 105 -3.03 7.27 -18.14
N THR A 106 -3.77 6.48 -17.38
CA THR A 106 -4.16 5.11 -17.73
C THR A 106 -5.64 4.85 -17.50
N LEU A 107 -6.27 4.03 -18.34
CA LEU A 107 -7.58 3.45 -18.02
C LEU A 107 -7.42 2.17 -17.17
N TYR A 108 -8.31 2.04 -16.19
CA TYR A 108 -8.33 0.89 -15.29
C TYR A 108 -9.17 -0.28 -15.83
N SER A 109 -8.73 -1.50 -15.55
CA SER A 109 -9.52 -2.72 -15.74
C SER A 109 -9.39 -3.58 -14.50
N SER A 110 -10.49 -3.79 -13.78
CA SER A 110 -10.49 -4.54 -12.52
C SER A 110 -11.18 -5.89 -12.71
N ALA A 111 -10.71 -6.93 -12.05
CA ALA A 111 -11.44 -8.19 -11.95
C ALA A 111 -11.13 -8.90 -10.63
N TRP A 112 -12.13 -9.59 -10.10
CA TRP A 112 -11.94 -10.53 -9.00
C TRP A 112 -11.91 -11.94 -9.54
N VAL A 113 -10.79 -12.64 -9.39
CA VAL A 113 -10.61 -14.02 -9.84
C VAL A 113 -10.93 -14.96 -8.69
N ASP A 114 -11.81 -15.92 -8.95
CA ASP A 114 -12.13 -17.02 -8.05
C ASP A 114 -11.50 -18.32 -8.55
N LEU A 115 -10.53 -18.81 -7.78
CA LEU A 115 -9.79 -20.04 -8.04
C LEU A 115 -10.27 -21.23 -7.19
N SER A 116 -11.29 -21.03 -6.33
CA SER A 116 -11.84 -22.08 -5.47
C SER A 116 -12.45 -23.26 -6.25
N ASN A 117 -12.82 -23.02 -7.51
CA ASN A 117 -13.39 -24.01 -8.42
C ASN A 117 -12.40 -24.48 -9.51
N GLY A 118 -11.13 -24.09 -9.41
CA GLY A 118 -10.07 -24.49 -10.32
C GLY A 118 -9.44 -23.31 -11.10
N PRO A 119 -8.52 -23.62 -12.03
CA PRO A 119 -7.73 -22.60 -12.72
C PRO A 119 -8.56 -21.69 -13.62
N VAL A 120 -8.08 -20.47 -13.78
CA VAL A 120 -8.64 -19.45 -14.69
C VAL A 120 -7.58 -19.02 -15.68
N VAL A 121 -7.91 -18.97 -16.97
CA VAL A 121 -7.03 -18.52 -18.04
C VAL A 121 -7.25 -17.04 -18.28
N LEU A 122 -6.23 -16.23 -18.06
CA LEU A 122 -6.14 -14.85 -18.51
C LEU A 122 -5.63 -14.82 -19.96
N SER A 123 -6.35 -14.15 -20.86
CA SER A 123 -5.86 -13.81 -22.20
C SER A 123 -5.71 -12.29 -22.33
N VAL A 124 -4.59 -11.85 -22.91
CA VAL A 124 -4.29 -10.46 -23.22
C VAL A 124 -3.91 -10.32 -24.70
N PRO A 125 -4.28 -9.22 -25.39
CA PRO A 125 -3.90 -8.95 -26.77
C PRO A 125 -2.45 -8.47 -26.89
N ASP A 126 -1.98 -8.32 -28.13
CA ASP A 126 -0.77 -7.53 -28.41
C ASP A 126 -1.14 -6.04 -28.26
N VAL A 127 -0.40 -5.30 -27.44
CA VAL A 127 -0.63 -3.86 -27.19
C VAL A 127 0.38 -2.96 -27.91
N GLY A 128 1.24 -3.53 -28.77
CA GLY A 128 2.26 -2.78 -29.50
C GLY A 128 3.37 -2.28 -28.57
N ASP A 129 3.66 -0.99 -28.63
CA ASP A 129 4.68 -0.34 -27.78
C ASP A 129 4.06 0.37 -26.57
N ARG A 130 2.74 0.21 -26.37
CA ARG A 130 1.98 0.85 -25.30
C ARG A 130 2.31 0.22 -23.95
N TYR A 131 2.49 1.06 -22.93
CA TYR A 131 2.52 0.58 -21.56
C TYR A 131 1.16 0.02 -21.14
N TYR A 132 1.18 -1.22 -20.65
CA TYR A 132 0.11 -1.81 -19.87
C TYR A 132 0.67 -2.67 -18.73
N SER A 133 -0.14 -2.86 -17.70
CA SER A 133 0.10 -3.86 -16.66
C SER A 133 -1.18 -4.35 -16.03
N LEU A 134 -1.23 -5.64 -15.74
CA LEU A 134 -2.23 -6.33 -14.95
C LEU A 134 -1.53 -6.83 -13.68
N GLN A 135 -1.78 -6.14 -12.60
CA GLN A 135 -1.24 -6.45 -11.28
C GLN A 135 -2.08 -7.54 -10.61
N PHE A 136 -1.43 -8.53 -9.99
CA PHE A 136 -2.10 -9.61 -9.26
C PHE A 136 -1.91 -9.42 -7.77
N LEU A 137 -3.00 -9.17 -7.05
CA LEU A 137 -3.02 -8.97 -5.61
C LEU A 137 -3.64 -10.19 -4.91
N ASP A 138 -2.96 -10.71 -3.89
CA ASP A 138 -3.55 -11.68 -2.97
C ASP A 138 -4.49 -10.98 -1.96
N THR A 139 -5.18 -11.76 -1.13
CA THR A 139 -6.10 -11.19 -0.13
C THR A 139 -5.40 -10.43 1.00
N TYR A 140 -4.07 -10.50 1.08
CA TYR A 140 -3.22 -9.76 2.01
C TYR A 140 -2.51 -8.59 1.30
N THR A 141 -3.06 -8.11 0.19
CA THR A 141 -2.58 -6.98 -0.61
C THR A 141 -1.15 -7.08 -1.14
N ASN A 142 -0.56 -8.27 -1.19
CA ASN A 142 0.72 -8.45 -1.86
C ASN A 142 0.53 -8.55 -3.37
N ALA A 143 1.25 -7.72 -4.11
CA ALA A 143 1.37 -7.76 -5.56
C ALA A 143 2.32 -8.90 -5.96
N PHE A 144 1.79 -10.13 -6.01
CA PHE A 144 2.59 -11.34 -6.13
C PHE A 144 3.02 -11.68 -7.57
N ASP A 145 2.35 -11.10 -8.57
CA ASP A 145 2.69 -11.30 -9.99
C ASP A 145 2.19 -10.13 -10.86
N TYR A 146 2.67 -10.09 -12.10
CA TYR A 146 2.30 -9.12 -13.11
C TYR A 146 2.19 -9.78 -14.51
N VAL A 147 1.23 -9.33 -15.30
CA VAL A 147 1.23 -9.55 -16.75
C VAL A 147 1.21 -8.19 -17.40
N GLY A 148 2.21 -7.84 -18.19
CA GLY A 148 2.42 -6.45 -18.57
C GLY A 148 3.75 -6.20 -19.26
N THR A 149 3.92 -4.95 -19.67
CA THR A 149 5.10 -4.43 -20.40
C THR A 149 6.41 -4.85 -19.73
N ARG A 150 6.53 -4.65 -18.41
CA ARG A 150 7.74 -4.97 -17.65
C ARG A 150 7.97 -6.48 -17.53
N GLU A 151 6.93 -7.21 -17.13
CA GLU A 151 7.06 -8.60 -16.69
C GLU A 151 7.03 -9.59 -17.86
N THR A 152 6.16 -9.36 -18.83
CA THR A 152 5.86 -10.33 -19.90
C THR A 152 6.06 -9.79 -21.31
N GLY A 153 6.42 -8.52 -21.45
CA GLY A 153 6.41 -7.81 -22.73
C GLY A 153 4.98 -7.52 -23.21
N THR A 154 4.88 -7.01 -24.44
CA THR A 154 3.62 -6.44 -24.98
C THR A 154 2.85 -7.35 -25.92
N LYS A 155 3.38 -8.55 -26.20
CA LYS A 155 2.76 -9.50 -27.14
C LYS A 155 1.57 -10.22 -26.52
N ALA A 156 0.63 -10.61 -27.39
CA ALA A 156 -0.51 -11.41 -27.00
C ALA A 156 -0.08 -12.66 -26.22
N GLY A 157 -0.82 -12.98 -25.16
CA GLY A 157 -0.44 -14.04 -24.24
C GLY A 157 -1.63 -14.69 -23.56
N LYS A 158 -1.45 -15.95 -23.18
CA LYS A 158 -2.36 -16.70 -22.30
C LYS A 158 -1.60 -17.16 -21.06
N TYR A 159 -2.20 -16.93 -19.90
CA TYR A 159 -1.63 -17.21 -18.59
C TYR A 159 -2.64 -17.99 -17.76
N VAL A 160 -2.22 -19.12 -17.21
CA VAL A 160 -3.09 -19.98 -16.39
C VAL A 160 -2.87 -19.63 -14.93
N ILE A 161 -3.87 -19.04 -14.30
CA ILE A 161 -3.88 -18.68 -12.89
C ILE A 161 -4.38 -19.90 -12.11
N VAL A 162 -3.59 -20.37 -11.14
CA VAL A 162 -3.91 -21.54 -10.32
C VAL A 162 -3.96 -21.16 -8.84
N GLY A 163 -4.89 -21.75 -8.09
CA GLY A 163 -5.01 -21.54 -6.65
C GLY A 163 -3.92 -22.27 -5.85
N PRO A 164 -3.69 -21.91 -4.57
CA PRO A 164 -2.59 -22.42 -3.73
C PRO A 164 -2.57 -23.95 -3.61
N ASP A 165 -3.73 -24.58 -3.58
CA ASP A 165 -3.87 -26.02 -3.37
C ASP A 165 -4.05 -26.82 -4.66
N TRP A 166 -4.01 -26.16 -5.83
CA TRP A 166 -4.23 -26.85 -7.10
C TRP A 166 -3.08 -27.82 -7.42
N LYS A 167 -3.43 -29.08 -7.74
CA LYS A 167 -2.49 -30.18 -8.04
C LYS A 167 -2.78 -30.87 -9.38
N GLY A 168 -3.53 -30.22 -10.26
CA GLY A 168 -3.81 -30.79 -11.58
C GLY A 168 -2.57 -30.80 -12.49
N GLU A 169 -2.74 -31.34 -13.69
CA GLU A 169 -1.70 -31.32 -14.71
C GLU A 169 -2.06 -30.26 -15.77
N LEU A 170 -1.04 -29.53 -16.23
CA LEU A 170 -1.10 -28.60 -17.34
C LEU A 170 -0.04 -28.98 -18.37
N ASP A 171 -0.23 -28.54 -19.61
CA ASP A 171 0.81 -28.66 -20.63
C ASP A 171 2.07 -27.95 -20.16
N LYS A 172 3.24 -28.56 -20.38
CA LYS A 172 4.54 -28.02 -19.93
C LYS A 172 4.87 -26.64 -20.50
N SER A 173 4.24 -26.26 -21.62
CA SER A 173 4.39 -24.94 -22.25
C SER A 173 3.46 -23.87 -21.66
N SER A 174 2.59 -24.23 -20.71
CA SER A 174 1.68 -23.27 -20.07
C SER A 174 2.47 -22.26 -19.25
N LYS A 175 2.15 -20.97 -19.42
CA LYS A 175 2.63 -19.91 -18.53
C LYS A 175 1.72 -19.90 -17.30
N VAL A 176 2.23 -20.39 -16.17
CA VAL A 176 1.44 -20.58 -14.94
C VAL A 176 1.73 -19.47 -13.94
N ILE A 177 0.68 -18.88 -13.38
CA ILE A 177 0.74 -17.92 -12.28
C ILE A 177 0.15 -18.60 -11.04
N GLN A 178 0.98 -18.84 -10.03
CA GLN A 178 0.60 -19.52 -8.80
C GLN A 178 0.13 -18.49 -7.77
N SER A 179 -1.18 -18.43 -7.54
CA SER A 179 -1.73 -17.53 -6.53
C SER A 179 -1.50 -18.06 -5.11
N PRO A 180 -1.12 -17.20 -4.14
CA PRO A 180 -1.10 -17.53 -2.72
C PRO A 180 -2.50 -17.81 -2.13
N THR A 181 -3.55 -17.24 -2.73
CA THR A 181 -4.93 -17.30 -2.21
C THR A 181 -5.94 -17.65 -3.31
N ASN A 182 -7.10 -18.21 -2.94
CA ASN A 182 -8.13 -18.56 -3.92
C ASN A 182 -8.92 -17.35 -4.46
N MET A 183 -8.86 -16.20 -3.78
CA MET A 183 -9.35 -14.93 -4.29
C MET A 183 -8.15 -14.10 -4.73
N VAL A 184 -8.17 -13.61 -5.97
CA VAL A 184 -7.16 -12.69 -6.52
C VAL A 184 -7.85 -11.43 -7.00
N TRP A 185 -7.29 -10.28 -6.68
CA TRP A 185 -7.69 -9.02 -7.30
C TRP A 185 -6.74 -8.67 -8.42
N LEU A 186 -7.26 -8.62 -9.65
CA LEU A 186 -6.56 -8.13 -10.82
C LEU A 186 -6.82 -6.64 -10.98
N LEU A 187 -5.76 -5.85 -10.98
CA LEU A 187 -5.83 -4.41 -11.19
C LEU A 187 -5.00 -4.01 -12.41
N GLY A 188 -5.69 -3.77 -13.51
CA GLY A 188 -5.14 -3.43 -14.81
C GLY A 188 -5.03 -1.93 -15.03
N ARG A 189 -3.95 -1.50 -15.66
CA ARG A 189 -3.66 -0.12 -16.07
C ARG A 189 -3.18 -0.15 -17.52
N THR A 190 -3.89 0.51 -18.42
CA THR A 190 -3.49 0.62 -19.84
C THR A 190 -3.31 2.09 -20.19
N LEU A 191 -2.11 2.47 -20.63
CA LEU A 191 -1.75 3.86 -20.95
C LEU A 191 -2.67 4.45 -22.01
N VAL A 192 -3.07 5.71 -21.83
CA VAL A 192 -3.83 6.51 -22.79
C VAL A 192 -2.95 7.64 -23.29
N ASP A 193 -2.74 7.73 -24.60
CA ASP A 193 -1.95 8.79 -25.23
C ASP A 193 -2.84 9.97 -25.69
N GLY A 194 -3.34 10.71 -24.69
CA GLY A 194 -4.30 11.79 -24.91
C GLY A 194 -5.73 11.29 -25.19
N GLU A 195 -6.72 12.18 -25.10
CA GLU A 195 -8.15 11.79 -25.19
C GLU A 195 -8.52 11.12 -26.52
N LYS A 196 -7.85 11.49 -27.62
CA LYS A 196 -8.10 10.91 -28.96
C LYS A 196 -7.76 9.42 -29.04
N ASP A 197 -6.98 8.91 -28.10
CA ASP A 197 -6.51 7.53 -28.05
C ASP A 197 -7.44 6.62 -27.23
N LEU A 198 -8.48 7.16 -26.59
CA LEU A 198 -9.41 6.39 -25.74
C LEU A 198 -10.01 5.17 -26.45
N GLU A 199 -10.48 5.34 -27.69
CA GLU A 199 -11.07 4.24 -28.48
C GLU A 199 -10.09 3.08 -28.73
N ASN A 200 -8.79 3.39 -28.92
CA ASN A 200 -7.77 2.35 -29.07
C ASN A 200 -7.58 1.58 -27.77
N VAL A 201 -7.57 2.28 -26.63
CA VAL A 201 -7.45 1.65 -25.32
C VAL A 201 -8.71 0.83 -24.98
N HIS A 202 -9.89 1.29 -25.40
CA HIS A 202 -11.13 0.52 -25.24
C HIS A 202 -11.08 -0.79 -26.01
N ALA A 203 -10.59 -0.77 -27.25
CA ALA A 203 -10.42 -1.96 -28.07
C ALA A 203 -9.40 -2.95 -27.49
N ILE A 204 -8.39 -2.47 -26.76
CA ILE A 204 -7.45 -3.32 -26.02
C ILE A 204 -8.15 -3.96 -24.81
N GLN A 205 -8.83 -3.13 -24.00
CA GLN A 205 -9.56 -3.58 -22.82
C GLN A 205 -10.59 -4.66 -23.15
N ASP A 206 -11.33 -4.50 -24.26
CA ASP A 206 -12.34 -5.46 -24.74
C ASP A 206 -11.78 -6.85 -25.03
N GLN A 207 -10.47 -6.97 -25.24
CA GLN A 207 -9.79 -8.22 -25.52
C GLN A 207 -9.20 -8.87 -24.26
N TYR A 208 -9.26 -8.22 -23.10
CA TYR A 208 -8.91 -8.87 -21.84
C TYR A 208 -10.01 -9.85 -21.45
N THR A 209 -9.65 -11.13 -21.30
CA THR A 209 -10.62 -12.17 -20.93
C THR A 209 -10.10 -13.03 -19.80
N LEU A 210 -11.00 -13.42 -18.91
CA LEU A 210 -10.80 -14.45 -17.90
C LEU A 210 -11.74 -15.61 -18.23
N THR A 211 -11.20 -16.81 -18.40
CA THR A 211 -11.98 -17.99 -18.75
C THR A 211 -11.62 -19.14 -17.83
N PRO A 212 -12.56 -19.66 -17.02
CA PRO A 212 -12.32 -20.87 -16.24
C PRO A 212 -11.83 -22.00 -17.15
N LEU A 213 -10.73 -22.66 -16.78
CA LEU A 213 -10.09 -23.67 -17.62
C LEU A 213 -11.04 -24.84 -17.95
N ASN A 214 -11.98 -25.12 -17.05
CA ASN A 214 -13.01 -26.16 -17.21
C ASN A 214 -14.22 -25.71 -18.06
N GLY A 215 -14.21 -24.52 -18.66
CA GLY A 215 -15.17 -24.09 -19.66
C GLY A 215 -16.51 -23.53 -19.15
N GLY A 216 -16.66 -23.24 -17.85
CA GLY A 216 -17.89 -22.64 -17.32
C GLY A 216 -17.69 -21.81 -16.06
N GLN A 217 -18.47 -20.74 -15.91
CA GLN A 217 -18.61 -20.01 -14.63
C GLN A 217 -19.45 -20.86 -13.68
N THR A 218 -18.80 -21.54 -12.74
CA THR A 218 -19.48 -22.17 -11.61
C THR A 218 -19.81 -21.12 -10.55
N LYS A 219 -20.86 -21.35 -9.77
CA LYS A 219 -21.14 -20.53 -8.59
C LYS A 219 -19.88 -20.53 -7.69
N SER A 220 -19.44 -19.35 -7.27
CA SER A 220 -18.28 -19.23 -6.41
C SER A 220 -18.45 -20.04 -5.13
N SER A 221 -17.39 -20.72 -4.71
CA SER A 221 -17.34 -21.39 -3.41
C SER A 221 -16.87 -20.44 -2.30
N ILE A 222 -16.43 -19.22 -2.65
CA ILE A 222 -16.00 -18.18 -1.72
C ILE A 222 -17.23 -17.47 -1.17
N HIS A 223 -17.45 -17.59 0.14
CA HIS A 223 -18.54 -16.93 0.86
C HIS A 223 -17.94 -16.00 1.92
N LEU A 224 -17.80 -14.72 1.57
CA LEU A 224 -17.28 -13.72 2.49
C LEU A 224 -18.30 -13.42 3.61
N PRO A 225 -17.88 -13.28 4.88
CA PRO A 225 -18.75 -12.78 5.94
C PRO A 225 -19.22 -11.36 5.61
N PRO A 226 -20.42 -10.91 6.00
CA PRO A 226 -20.85 -9.53 5.76
C PRO A 226 -19.99 -8.54 6.55
N ILE A 227 -19.46 -7.52 5.87
CA ILE A 227 -18.57 -6.51 6.45
C ILE A 227 -19.12 -5.10 6.19
N SER A 228 -19.24 -4.32 7.26
CA SER A 228 -19.61 -2.91 7.24
C SER A 228 -18.45 -2.02 7.67
N ALA A 229 -18.52 -0.72 7.38
CA ALA A 229 -17.49 0.23 7.84
C ALA A 229 -17.39 0.30 9.37
N SER A 230 -18.50 0.12 10.09
CA SER A 230 -18.51 0.10 11.57
C SER A 230 -17.78 -1.11 12.15
N ASP A 231 -17.73 -2.24 11.43
CA ASP A 231 -17.05 -3.45 11.91
C ASP A 231 -15.54 -3.22 12.09
N LEU A 232 -14.94 -2.25 11.39
CA LEU A 232 -13.53 -1.86 11.58
C LEU A 232 -13.23 -1.26 12.96
N ASN A 233 -14.26 -0.78 13.67
CA ASN A 233 -14.16 -0.13 14.98
C ASN A 233 -14.70 -1.00 16.12
N ASP A 234 -15.40 -2.09 15.81
CA ASP A 234 -15.93 -3.04 16.78
C ASP A 234 -14.93 -4.19 16.95
N PRO A 235 -14.19 -4.29 18.06
CA PRO A 235 -13.20 -5.34 18.25
C PRO A 235 -13.80 -6.75 18.16
N ALA A 236 -15.03 -6.96 18.63
CA ALA A 236 -15.63 -8.30 18.60
C ALA A 236 -15.92 -8.73 17.15
N ARG A 237 -16.49 -7.82 16.37
CA ARG A 237 -16.80 -8.06 14.96
C ARG A 237 -15.54 -8.13 14.10
N PHE A 238 -14.59 -7.21 14.29
CA PHE A 238 -13.36 -7.16 13.52
C PHE A 238 -12.58 -8.48 13.62
N PHE A 239 -12.29 -8.94 14.85
CA PHE A 239 -11.49 -10.15 15.04
C PHE A 239 -12.26 -11.43 14.65
N ASP A 240 -13.59 -11.46 14.80
CA ASP A 240 -14.42 -12.54 14.28
C ASP A 240 -14.33 -12.65 12.75
N ILE A 241 -14.56 -11.54 12.03
CA ILE A 241 -14.42 -11.46 10.57
C ILE A 241 -13.00 -11.85 10.15
N MET A 242 -11.99 -11.30 10.79
CA MET A 242 -10.58 -11.61 10.51
C MET A 242 -10.32 -13.12 10.59
N THR A 243 -10.76 -13.81 11.64
CA THR A 243 -10.55 -15.26 11.77
C THR A 243 -11.29 -16.07 10.70
N GLN A 244 -12.50 -15.65 10.31
CA GLN A 244 -13.24 -16.27 9.20
C GLN A 244 -12.51 -16.08 7.86
N LEU A 245 -11.99 -14.89 7.59
CA LEU A 245 -11.23 -14.60 6.37
C LEU A 245 -9.91 -15.36 6.34
N MET A 246 -9.18 -15.45 7.46
CA MET A 246 -7.95 -16.25 7.54
C MET A 246 -8.20 -17.75 7.35
N ASN A 247 -9.38 -18.24 7.71
CA ASN A 247 -9.78 -19.63 7.43
C ASN A 247 -10.02 -19.85 5.93
N LEU A 248 -10.70 -18.90 5.27
CA LEU A 248 -10.94 -18.93 3.82
C LEU A 248 -9.65 -18.73 3.01
N PHE A 249 -8.75 -17.89 3.50
CA PHE A 249 -7.51 -17.47 2.85
C PHE A 249 -6.33 -17.68 3.81
N PRO A 250 -5.74 -18.89 3.81
CA PRO A 250 -4.64 -19.22 4.70
C PRO A 250 -3.50 -18.21 4.61
N SER A 251 -3.00 -17.83 5.78
CA SER A 251 -1.91 -16.87 5.91
C SER A 251 -0.59 -17.41 5.34
N PRO A 252 0.31 -16.53 4.87
CA PRO A 252 1.68 -16.90 4.53
C PRO A 252 2.38 -17.68 5.65
N VAL A 253 3.16 -18.71 5.29
CA VAL A 253 3.88 -19.56 6.27
C VAL A 253 4.85 -18.77 7.14
N THR A 254 5.34 -17.63 6.65
CA THR A 254 6.21 -16.70 7.37
C THR A 254 5.53 -16.06 8.59
N ASP A 255 4.20 -16.03 8.63
CA ASP A 255 3.44 -15.36 9.68
C ASP A 255 3.17 -16.27 10.90
N ALA A 256 3.53 -17.56 10.83
CA ALA A 256 3.17 -18.56 11.83
C ALA A 256 3.55 -18.19 13.28
N ALA A 257 4.69 -17.51 13.47
CA ALA A 257 5.14 -17.05 14.78
C ALA A 257 4.22 -15.95 15.34
N MET A 258 3.83 -14.98 14.50
CA MET A 258 2.93 -13.89 14.89
C MET A 258 1.53 -14.44 15.19
N LEU A 259 1.01 -15.33 14.33
CA LEU A 259 -0.30 -15.97 14.55
C LEU A 259 -0.34 -16.80 15.84
N SER A 260 0.79 -17.41 16.23
CA SER A 260 0.88 -18.13 17.50
C SER A 260 0.73 -17.22 18.72
N GLN A 261 1.14 -15.95 18.63
CA GLN A 261 0.91 -14.96 19.69
C GLN A 261 -0.57 -14.58 19.77
N PHE A 262 -1.25 -14.41 18.64
CA PHE A 262 -2.67 -14.05 18.59
C PHE A 262 -3.57 -15.06 19.33
N LYS A 263 -3.19 -16.34 19.33
CA LYS A 263 -3.89 -17.39 20.08
C LYS A 263 -3.96 -17.14 21.58
N LEU A 264 -2.97 -16.46 22.16
CA LEU A 264 -2.94 -16.13 23.60
C LEU A 264 -4.11 -15.25 24.03
N ILE A 265 -4.71 -14.52 23.08
CA ILE A 265 -5.85 -13.62 23.32
C ILE A 265 -7.12 -14.11 22.60
N GLY A 266 -7.14 -15.40 22.23
CA GLY A 266 -8.31 -16.07 21.65
C GLY A 266 -8.57 -15.76 20.18
N ILE A 267 -7.59 -15.28 19.42
CA ILE A 267 -7.69 -15.12 17.96
C ILE A 267 -7.01 -16.34 17.32
N ASP A 268 -7.80 -17.27 16.79
CA ASP A 268 -7.30 -18.49 16.13
C ASP A 268 -8.09 -18.77 14.85
N PRO A 269 -7.46 -18.75 13.65
CA PRO A 269 -8.17 -18.99 12.39
C PRO A 269 -8.82 -20.39 12.30
N ASN A 270 -8.38 -21.37 13.10
CA ASN A 270 -8.99 -22.70 13.11
C ASN A 270 -10.18 -22.82 14.08
N ASN A 271 -10.24 -21.94 15.09
CA ASN A 271 -11.24 -22.02 16.16
C ASN A 271 -12.10 -20.74 16.28
N GLY A 272 -11.92 -19.77 15.38
CA GLY A 272 -12.57 -18.47 15.40
C GLY A 272 -12.06 -17.53 16.50
N PHE A 273 -12.79 -16.45 16.73
CA PHE A 273 -12.48 -15.48 17.78
C PHE A 273 -13.16 -15.81 19.12
N GLN A 274 -12.39 -16.45 20.02
CA GLN A 274 -12.81 -16.83 21.37
C GLN A 274 -12.55 -15.76 22.43
N GLY A 275 -11.71 -14.76 22.13
CA GLY A 275 -11.35 -13.68 23.06
C GLY A 275 -12.55 -12.83 23.51
N SER A 276 -13.62 -12.81 22.71
CA SER A 276 -14.90 -12.15 23.02
C SER A 276 -15.56 -12.62 24.32
N LYS A 277 -15.22 -13.81 24.82
CA LYS A 277 -15.79 -14.40 26.04
C LYS A 277 -15.14 -13.89 27.32
N ASP A 278 -13.98 -13.23 27.23
CA ASP A 278 -13.25 -12.72 28.38
C ASP A 278 -13.31 -11.17 28.41
N PRO A 279 -13.94 -10.57 29.45
CA PRO A 279 -14.07 -9.12 29.55
C PRO A 279 -12.74 -8.37 29.60
N ALA A 280 -11.67 -8.96 30.19
CA ALA A 280 -10.37 -8.32 30.27
C ALA A 280 -9.69 -8.29 28.89
N ILE A 281 -9.81 -9.37 28.12
CA ILE A 281 -9.33 -9.40 26.73
C ILE A 281 -10.08 -8.35 25.90
N MET A 282 -11.40 -8.29 26.01
CA MET A 282 -12.20 -7.32 25.25
C MET A 282 -11.90 -5.86 25.62
N ALA A 283 -11.62 -5.56 26.88
CA ALA A 283 -11.17 -4.23 27.30
C ALA A 283 -9.82 -3.86 26.64
N GLY A 284 -8.87 -4.79 26.61
CA GLY A 284 -7.57 -4.59 25.97
C GLY A 284 -7.69 -4.41 24.46
N LEU A 285 -8.52 -5.22 23.80
CA LEU A 285 -8.78 -5.15 22.36
C LEU A 285 -9.50 -3.86 21.96
N THR A 286 -10.42 -3.37 22.79
CA THR A 286 -11.11 -2.09 22.53
C THR A 286 -10.12 -0.93 22.48
N ARG A 287 -9.16 -0.90 23.42
CA ARG A 287 -8.06 0.07 23.39
C ARG A 287 -7.14 -0.16 22.18
N ALA A 288 -6.81 -1.42 21.89
CA ALA A 288 -5.91 -1.78 20.83
C ALA A 288 -6.41 -1.37 19.44
N VAL A 289 -7.68 -1.59 19.12
CA VAL A 289 -8.28 -1.21 17.83
C VAL A 289 -8.15 0.29 17.61
N LYS A 290 -8.53 1.10 18.61
CA LYS A 290 -8.44 2.56 18.53
C LYS A 290 -6.99 3.01 18.31
N ASP A 291 -6.07 2.54 19.13
CA ASP A 291 -4.67 2.96 19.06
C ASP A 291 -3.99 2.44 17.78
N ALA A 292 -4.35 1.25 17.29
CA ALA A 292 -3.83 0.70 16.05
C ALA A 292 -4.27 1.51 14.83
N GLN A 293 -5.52 1.98 14.79
CA GLN A 293 -5.99 2.90 13.74
C GLN A 293 -5.21 4.23 13.78
N GLU A 294 -5.01 4.81 14.97
CA GLU A 294 -4.21 6.03 15.11
C GLU A 294 -2.74 5.78 14.67
N ILE A 295 -2.17 4.62 15.02
CA ILE A 295 -0.85 4.20 14.54
C ILE A 295 -0.82 4.17 13.00
N ILE A 296 -1.80 3.55 12.34
CA ILE A 296 -1.89 3.52 10.87
C ILE A 296 -1.94 4.96 10.32
N GLU A 297 -2.83 5.80 10.83
CA GLU A 297 -3.04 7.16 10.36
C GLU A 297 -1.80 8.05 10.52
N LYS A 298 -1.01 7.85 11.58
CA LYS A 298 0.16 8.68 11.90
C LYS A 298 1.50 8.11 11.40
N SER A 299 1.51 6.90 10.83
CA SER A 299 2.76 6.23 10.42
C SER A 299 3.16 6.43 8.96
N VAL A 300 2.41 7.20 8.16
CA VAL A 300 2.71 7.41 6.73
C VAL A 300 4.14 7.95 6.52
N ASN A 301 4.49 9.02 7.23
CA ASN A 301 5.84 9.61 7.20
C ASN A 301 6.92 8.70 7.82
N ARG A 302 6.53 7.65 8.55
CA ARG A 302 7.47 6.70 9.16
C ARG A 302 7.86 5.59 8.19
N VAL A 303 6.97 5.23 7.27
CA VAL A 303 7.20 4.19 6.27
C VAL A 303 7.73 4.75 4.95
N GLY A 304 7.58 6.07 4.74
CA GLY A 304 8.23 6.80 3.64
C GLY A 304 9.60 7.38 3.99
N THR A 305 10.35 7.79 2.98
CA THR A 305 11.62 8.53 3.09
C THR A 305 11.53 9.83 2.29
N LEU A 306 12.12 10.92 2.80
CA LEU A 306 12.13 12.20 2.08
C LEU A 306 13.34 12.30 1.13
N ASN A 307 13.09 12.77 -0.11
CA ASN A 307 14.10 13.16 -1.09
C ASN A 307 13.68 14.51 -1.69
N ASN A 308 14.40 15.59 -1.41
CA ASN A 308 14.03 16.96 -1.79
C ASN A 308 12.55 17.30 -1.48
N ASN A 309 12.11 16.95 -0.27
CA ASN A 309 10.73 17.09 0.23
C ASN A 309 9.66 16.28 -0.51
N TRP A 310 10.05 15.35 -1.38
CA TRP A 310 9.18 14.31 -1.90
C TRP A 310 9.18 13.11 -0.99
N GLU A 311 7.99 12.63 -0.63
CA GLU A 311 7.79 11.41 0.12
C GLU A 311 7.87 10.20 -0.82
N MET A 312 8.91 9.39 -0.63
CA MET A 312 9.24 8.20 -1.43
C MET A 312 8.90 6.93 -0.64
N PHE A 313 8.40 5.91 -1.32
CA PHE A 313 8.12 4.59 -0.74
C PHE A 313 8.83 3.49 -1.54
N TYR A 314 9.92 2.95 -0.99
CA TYR A 314 10.80 1.99 -1.69
C TYR A 314 10.50 0.52 -1.37
N ASP A 315 9.78 0.23 -0.29
CA ASP A 315 9.55 -1.13 0.20
C ASP A 315 8.04 -1.40 0.33
N ILE A 316 7.30 -1.28 -0.77
CA ILE A 316 5.84 -1.43 -0.83
C ILE A 316 5.38 -2.41 -1.91
N GLY A 317 4.11 -2.80 -1.87
CA GLY A 317 3.52 -3.76 -2.80
C GLY A 317 3.79 -5.22 -2.44
N THR A 318 4.91 -5.52 -1.78
CA THR A 318 5.19 -6.84 -1.18
C THR A 318 5.84 -6.67 0.18
N TYR A 319 5.10 -6.99 1.25
CA TYR A 319 5.45 -6.48 2.59
C TYR A 319 6.17 -7.49 3.49
N GLY A 320 6.12 -8.78 3.14
CA GLY A 320 6.60 -9.84 4.03
C GLY A 320 5.95 -9.74 5.42
N THR A 321 6.77 -9.57 6.45
CA THR A 321 6.29 -9.40 7.84
C THR A 321 6.20 -7.94 8.30
N ASP A 322 6.35 -6.95 7.41
CA ASP A 322 6.13 -5.54 7.73
C ASP A 322 4.64 -5.20 7.69
N TYR A 323 3.93 -5.65 8.73
CA TYR A 323 2.48 -5.48 8.85
C TYR A 323 2.06 -4.02 9.01
N LEU A 324 2.93 -3.18 9.60
CA LEU A 324 2.63 -1.75 9.76
C LEU A 324 2.64 -1.07 8.39
N THR A 325 3.71 -1.24 7.61
CA THR A 325 3.77 -0.67 6.25
C THR A 325 2.63 -1.18 5.39
N ARG A 326 2.31 -2.48 5.46
CA ARG A 326 1.14 -3.03 4.76
C ARG A 326 -0.16 -2.33 5.14
N ALA A 327 -0.45 -2.17 6.43
CA ALA A 327 -1.68 -1.52 6.90
C ALA A 327 -1.75 -0.03 6.54
N VAL A 328 -0.61 0.67 6.59
CA VAL A 328 -0.51 2.07 6.16
C VAL A 328 -0.77 2.20 4.65
N ILE A 329 -0.13 1.39 3.82
CA ILE A 329 -0.31 1.46 2.38
C ILE A 329 -1.71 0.99 1.99
N ASP A 330 -2.26 -0.03 2.63
CA ASP A 330 -3.66 -0.43 2.44
C ASP A 330 -4.62 0.74 2.68
N LYS A 331 -4.47 1.45 3.81
CA LYS A 331 -5.33 2.60 4.17
C LYS A 331 -5.26 3.76 3.17
N PHE A 332 -4.06 4.07 2.65
CA PHE A 332 -3.81 5.28 1.87
C PHE A 332 -3.56 5.05 0.36
N GLY A 333 -3.41 3.79 -0.04
CA GLY A 333 -2.98 3.38 -1.38
C GLY A 333 -3.27 1.91 -1.64
N LEU A 334 -4.47 1.44 -1.27
CA LEU A 334 -4.93 0.07 -1.52
C LEU A 334 -4.66 -0.34 -2.98
N GLY A 335 -4.01 -1.50 -3.17
CA GLY A 335 -3.58 -1.96 -4.49
C GLY A 335 -2.35 -1.23 -5.04
N ALA A 336 -1.49 -0.70 -4.15
CA ALA A 336 -0.20 -0.13 -4.51
C ALA A 336 0.64 -1.09 -5.34
N ASN A 337 1.31 -0.55 -6.35
CA ASN A 337 2.28 -1.28 -7.14
C ASN A 337 3.57 -1.53 -6.36
N ILE A 338 4.34 -2.55 -6.77
CA ILE A 338 5.76 -2.61 -6.40
C ILE A 338 6.51 -1.44 -7.08
N PRO A 339 7.56 -0.90 -6.46
CA PRO A 339 8.34 0.22 -7.01
C PRO A 339 8.88 -0.04 -8.42
N ALA A 340 9.26 -1.28 -8.73
CA ALA A 340 9.74 -1.66 -10.07
C ALA A 340 8.66 -1.55 -11.16
N GLU A 341 7.36 -1.58 -10.81
CA GLU A 341 6.27 -1.29 -11.76
C GLU A 341 6.06 0.20 -11.86
N ALA A 342 5.88 0.87 -10.72
CA ALA A 342 5.61 2.29 -10.67
C ALA A 342 5.88 2.85 -9.27
N MET A 343 6.38 4.08 -9.25
CA MET A 343 6.54 4.88 -8.03
C MET A 343 5.74 6.17 -8.14
N TYR A 344 5.17 6.60 -7.00
CA TYR A 344 4.27 7.75 -6.92
C TYR A 344 4.69 8.75 -5.83
N PRO A 345 5.94 9.23 -5.82
CA PRO A 345 6.33 10.23 -4.84
C PRO A 345 5.43 11.45 -4.87
N ARG A 346 5.10 11.92 -3.68
CA ARG A 346 4.21 13.06 -3.49
C ARG A 346 4.84 14.12 -2.62
N THR A 347 4.37 15.34 -2.74
CA THR A 347 4.75 16.43 -1.85
C THR A 347 3.64 17.46 -1.71
N GLN A 348 3.62 18.09 -0.55
CA GLN A 348 2.70 19.16 -0.17
C GLN A 348 3.47 20.44 0.19
N VAL A 349 4.80 20.44 0.00
CA VAL A 349 5.66 21.57 0.38
C VAL A 349 6.65 21.91 -0.74
N ASP A 350 7.09 23.17 -0.77
CA ASP A 350 8.14 23.65 -1.66
C ASP A 350 9.55 23.23 -1.18
N SER A 351 10.59 23.68 -1.88
CA SER A 351 11.99 23.38 -1.54
C SER A 351 12.45 23.91 -0.18
N ASP A 352 11.76 24.93 0.36
CA ASP A 352 12.06 25.53 1.66
C ASP A 352 11.20 24.90 2.78
N GLY A 353 10.29 23.99 2.44
CA GLY A 353 9.40 23.29 3.38
C GLY A 353 8.11 24.04 3.69
N ASN A 354 7.77 25.10 2.94
CA ASN A 354 6.50 25.80 3.10
C ASN A 354 5.37 25.05 2.36
N PRO A 355 4.13 25.04 2.87
CA PRO A 355 2.99 24.45 2.17
C PRO A 355 2.83 25.00 0.75
N LEU A 356 2.59 24.10 -0.20
CA LEU A 356 2.26 24.46 -1.57
C LEU A 356 0.86 25.06 -1.62
N SER A 357 0.78 26.30 -2.08
CA SER A 357 -0.47 27.06 -2.25
C SER A 357 -0.44 27.85 -3.54
N GLY A 358 -1.57 27.89 -4.26
CA GLY A 358 -1.70 28.61 -5.53
C GLY A 358 -1.78 30.13 -5.41
N GLU A 359 -1.70 30.68 -4.19
CA GLU A 359 -1.34 32.08 -3.95
C GLU A 359 0.07 32.45 -4.44
N HIS A 360 0.87 31.44 -4.78
CA HIS A 360 2.23 31.59 -5.26
C HIS A 360 2.44 30.91 -6.60
N GLN A 361 3.52 31.29 -7.27
CA GLN A 361 3.96 30.68 -8.51
C GLN A 361 5.17 29.82 -8.22
N TYR A 362 5.25 28.64 -8.82
CA TYR A 362 6.37 27.72 -8.67
C TYR A 362 6.88 27.27 -10.03
N VAL A 363 8.16 26.92 -10.05
CA VAL A 363 8.81 26.26 -11.18
C VAL A 363 9.47 24.98 -10.68
N ILE A 364 9.26 23.90 -11.43
CA ILE A 364 10.09 22.70 -11.35
C ILE A 364 10.99 22.72 -12.58
N HIS A 365 12.29 22.83 -12.34
CA HIS A 365 13.31 22.76 -13.38
C HIS A 365 13.91 21.35 -13.40
N PHE A 366 13.92 20.75 -14.58
CA PHE A 366 14.67 19.53 -14.87
C PHE A 366 15.82 19.87 -15.80
N GLU A 367 17.05 19.63 -15.37
CA GLU A 367 18.16 19.53 -16.31
C GLU A 367 17.88 18.39 -17.30
N LYS A 368 18.42 18.48 -18.51
CA LYS A 368 18.19 17.49 -19.57
C LYS A 368 18.48 16.05 -19.10
N GLU A 369 19.56 15.88 -18.35
CA GLU A 369 20.00 14.60 -17.78
C GLU A 369 19.28 14.23 -16.48
N GLU A 370 18.47 15.13 -15.92
CA GLU A 370 17.74 14.96 -14.65
C GLU A 370 16.22 14.78 -14.84
N LEU A 371 15.72 14.70 -16.09
CA LEU A 371 14.36 14.21 -16.35
C LEU A 371 14.14 12.85 -15.66
N PRO A 372 12.91 12.53 -15.18
CA PRO A 372 12.66 11.30 -14.46
C PRO A 372 13.13 10.06 -15.24
N PRO A 373 14.13 9.30 -14.73
CA PRO A 373 14.71 8.20 -15.49
C PRO A 373 13.82 6.97 -15.44
N VAL A 374 12.94 6.83 -16.43
CA VAL A 374 11.95 5.74 -16.58
C VAL A 374 12.16 4.97 -17.89
N ASP A 375 11.69 3.73 -17.93
CA ASP A 375 11.65 2.91 -19.15
C ASP A 375 10.27 2.90 -19.84
N ALA A 376 9.22 3.36 -19.16
CA ALA A 376 7.89 3.52 -19.76
C ALA A 376 7.52 5.00 -19.96
N PHE A 377 7.05 5.69 -18.92
CA PHE A 377 6.69 7.11 -18.97
C PHE A 377 6.65 7.75 -17.58
N TRP A 378 6.59 9.08 -17.53
CA TRP A 378 6.36 9.83 -16.29
C TRP A 378 5.30 10.93 -16.46
N SER A 379 4.65 11.27 -15.35
CA SER A 379 3.70 12.39 -15.30
C SER A 379 3.73 13.07 -13.93
N LEU A 380 3.48 14.36 -13.90
CA LEU A 380 3.26 15.16 -12.71
C LEU A 380 1.78 15.52 -12.66
N SER A 381 1.08 15.09 -11.62
CA SER A 381 -0.33 15.41 -11.41
C SER A 381 -0.54 16.33 -10.23
N MET A 382 -1.61 17.13 -10.28
CA MET A 382 -1.97 18.08 -9.25
C MET A 382 -3.36 17.82 -8.66
N TYR A 383 -3.44 17.87 -7.33
CA TYR A 383 -4.65 17.67 -6.55
C TYR A 383 -4.87 18.81 -5.57
N GLY A 384 -6.11 19.00 -5.13
CA GLY A 384 -6.39 19.80 -3.94
C GLY A 384 -5.86 19.10 -2.67
N SER A 385 -5.97 19.78 -1.52
CA SER A 385 -5.67 19.19 -0.21
C SER A 385 -6.53 17.96 0.13
N ASP A 386 -7.69 17.82 -0.53
CA ASP A 386 -8.57 16.65 -0.49
C ASP A 386 -8.07 15.46 -1.33
N GLN A 387 -6.92 15.61 -2.01
CA GLN A 387 -6.32 14.64 -2.94
C GLN A 387 -7.17 14.33 -4.18
N PHE A 388 -8.12 15.19 -4.56
CA PHE A 388 -8.84 15.04 -5.82
C PHE A 388 -8.40 16.08 -6.85
N PHE A 389 -8.64 15.78 -8.12
CA PHE A 389 -8.36 16.71 -9.20
C PHE A 389 -9.16 18.00 -9.03
N VAL A 390 -8.54 19.12 -9.40
CA VAL A 390 -9.11 20.46 -9.29
C VAL A 390 -9.54 20.93 -10.67
N ASP A 391 -10.75 21.50 -10.75
CA ASP A 391 -11.20 22.11 -11.99
C ASP A 391 -10.25 23.22 -12.46
N ASN A 392 -10.01 23.30 -13.76
CA ASN A 392 -9.17 24.33 -14.34
C ASN A 392 -9.55 24.66 -15.81
N PRO A 393 -9.19 25.85 -16.31
CA PRO A 393 -9.68 26.36 -17.60
C PRO A 393 -9.28 25.52 -18.82
N ILE A 394 -8.17 24.79 -18.73
CA ILE A 394 -7.63 23.99 -19.85
C ILE A 394 -7.83 22.48 -19.65
N LYS A 395 -8.58 22.07 -18.61
CA LYS A 395 -8.86 20.67 -18.25
C LYS A 395 -7.60 19.79 -18.20
N ARG A 396 -6.49 20.36 -17.71
CA ARG A 396 -5.21 19.67 -17.55
C ARG A 396 -5.02 19.26 -16.09
N TYR A 397 -4.95 17.96 -15.85
CA TYR A 397 -4.81 17.40 -14.50
C TYR A 397 -3.44 16.76 -14.27
N ALA A 398 -2.70 16.51 -15.35
CA ALA A 398 -1.33 16.04 -15.33
C ALA A 398 -0.53 16.64 -16.51
N ILE A 399 0.79 16.70 -16.35
CA ILE A 399 1.75 17.06 -17.40
C ILE A 399 2.93 16.09 -17.35
N GLY A 400 3.44 15.67 -18.49
CA GLY A 400 4.45 14.61 -18.57
C GLY A 400 5.14 14.53 -19.94
N ASP A 401 6.02 13.55 -20.10
CA ASP A 401 6.78 13.28 -21.33
C ASP A 401 5.92 13.05 -22.59
N ARG A 402 4.64 12.73 -22.41
CA ARG A 402 3.67 12.52 -23.49
C ARG A 402 2.76 13.72 -23.76
N THR A 403 3.03 14.86 -23.13
CA THR A 403 2.24 16.08 -23.39
C THR A 403 2.62 16.62 -24.77
N GLU A 404 1.68 16.61 -25.73
CA GLU A 404 1.93 16.93 -27.16
C GLU A 404 2.65 18.28 -27.38
N GLU A 405 2.38 19.28 -26.54
CA GLU A 405 2.86 20.65 -26.71
C GLU A 405 4.02 21.00 -25.76
N LEU A 406 4.69 20.03 -25.15
CA LEU A 406 5.78 20.32 -24.19
C LEU A 406 6.97 21.01 -24.89
N ILE A 407 7.37 22.18 -24.38
CA ILE A 407 8.46 22.99 -24.93
C ILE A 407 9.70 22.84 -24.06
N TYR A 408 10.78 22.32 -24.63
CA TYR A 408 12.09 22.26 -24.00
C TYR A 408 12.87 23.55 -24.22
N ASN A 409 13.72 23.89 -23.25
CA ASN A 409 14.67 24.98 -23.35
C ASN A 409 15.77 24.65 -24.38
N ALA A 410 16.55 25.65 -24.81
CA ALA A 410 17.57 25.49 -25.85
C ALA A 410 18.71 24.53 -25.46
N ASP A 411 18.97 24.36 -24.17
CA ASP A 411 19.93 23.39 -23.61
C ASP A 411 19.34 21.97 -23.45
N GLY A 412 18.04 21.81 -23.71
CA GLY A 412 17.31 20.57 -23.54
C GLY A 412 16.73 20.36 -22.13
N SER A 413 16.89 21.33 -21.22
CA SER A 413 16.20 21.34 -19.94
C SER A 413 14.68 21.56 -20.11
N LEU A 414 13.91 21.29 -19.05
CA LEU A 414 12.47 21.44 -19.03
C LEU A 414 12.03 22.20 -17.78
N ASP A 415 11.29 23.29 -17.99
CA ASP A 415 10.61 24.01 -16.92
C ASP A 415 9.12 23.68 -16.92
N ILE A 416 8.61 23.21 -15.79
CA ILE A 416 7.17 23.07 -15.54
C ILE A 416 6.71 24.18 -14.61
N TYR A 417 5.71 24.95 -15.05
CA TYR A 417 5.16 26.08 -14.30
C TYR A 417 3.92 25.63 -13.52
N ILE A 418 3.87 25.89 -12.22
CA ILE A 418 2.76 25.51 -11.35
C ILE A 418 2.23 26.77 -10.68
N GLN A 419 1.03 27.19 -11.09
CA GLN A 419 0.41 28.43 -10.63
C GLN A 419 -1.08 28.47 -11.01
N ASN A 420 -1.86 29.30 -10.32
CA ASN A 420 -3.29 29.42 -10.56
C ASN A 420 -3.65 30.15 -11.87
N SER A 421 -2.91 31.19 -12.22
CA SER A 421 -3.11 31.96 -13.46
C SER A 421 -2.20 31.47 -14.59
N PRO A 422 -2.61 31.52 -15.87
CA PRO A 422 -1.76 31.13 -16.99
C PRO A 422 -0.45 31.95 -17.01
N PRO A 423 0.73 31.31 -17.14
CA PRO A 423 1.99 32.02 -17.34
C PRO A 423 2.11 32.48 -18.79
N GLU A 424 2.15 33.80 -19.01
CA GLU A 424 2.18 34.40 -20.34
C GLU A 424 3.34 33.85 -21.21
N GLY A 425 2.99 33.25 -22.35
CA GLY A 425 3.94 32.69 -23.32
C GLY A 425 4.59 31.37 -22.89
N LYS A 426 4.10 30.76 -21.81
CA LYS A 426 4.62 29.51 -21.21
C LYS A 426 3.50 28.51 -20.91
N GLU A 427 2.31 28.72 -21.47
CA GLU A 427 1.09 27.96 -21.21
C GLU A 427 1.24 26.48 -21.59
N SER A 428 2.06 26.18 -22.59
CA SER A 428 2.41 24.82 -23.00
C SER A 428 2.92 23.95 -21.85
N ASN A 429 3.78 24.49 -20.98
CA ASN A 429 4.39 23.77 -19.85
C ASN A 429 3.70 24.05 -18.51
N TRP A 430 2.52 24.65 -18.55
CA TRP A 430 1.78 25.04 -17.34
C TRP A 430 0.93 23.89 -16.81
N LEU A 431 1.00 23.65 -15.50
CA LEU A 431 0.08 22.81 -14.74
C LEU A 431 -0.79 23.73 -13.84
N PRO A 432 -2.09 23.89 -14.11
CA PRO A 432 -2.96 24.82 -13.37
C PRO A 432 -3.23 24.41 -11.92
N ALA A 433 -2.88 25.28 -10.97
CA ALA A 433 -3.10 25.05 -9.53
C ALA A 433 -4.45 25.63 -9.06
N PRO A 434 -5.09 25.09 -8.00
CA PRO A 434 -6.16 25.78 -7.28
C PRO A 434 -5.67 27.11 -6.71
N SER A 435 -6.56 27.97 -6.20
CA SER A 435 -6.15 29.13 -5.38
C SER A 435 -5.60 28.71 -4.00
N ASP A 436 -6.05 27.55 -3.51
CA ASP A 436 -5.78 27.06 -2.16
C ASP A 436 -4.54 26.14 -2.13
N GLU A 437 -4.34 25.44 -1.00
CA GLU A 437 -3.29 24.43 -0.86
C GLU A 437 -3.49 23.25 -1.82
N PHE A 438 -2.38 22.72 -2.33
CA PHE A 438 -2.38 21.64 -3.30
C PHE A 438 -1.31 20.58 -3.02
N VAL A 439 -1.50 19.40 -3.64
CA VAL A 439 -0.59 18.27 -3.57
C VAL A 439 -0.09 17.96 -4.97
N LEU A 440 1.21 17.73 -5.10
CA LEU A 440 1.83 17.25 -6.33
C LEU A 440 2.21 15.78 -6.16
N MET A 441 2.02 15.01 -7.23
CA MET A 441 2.45 13.61 -7.31
C MET A 441 3.16 13.37 -8.63
N LEU A 442 4.44 12.97 -8.56
CA LEU A 442 5.20 12.55 -9.73
C LEU A 442 5.04 11.03 -9.86
N ARG A 443 4.48 10.59 -10.97
CA ARG A 443 4.30 9.18 -11.33
C ARG A 443 5.42 8.76 -12.25
N MET A 444 6.12 7.70 -11.90
CA MET A 444 7.25 7.17 -12.66
C MET A 444 6.99 5.69 -12.92
N TYR A 445 6.77 5.32 -14.18
CA TYR A 445 6.43 3.95 -14.58
C TYR A 445 7.65 3.22 -15.13
N MET A 446 7.90 2.02 -14.64
CA MET A 446 9.15 1.29 -14.84
C MET A 446 10.36 2.19 -14.53
N PRO A 447 10.47 2.71 -13.28
CA PRO A 447 11.58 3.57 -12.91
C PRO A 447 12.90 2.82 -12.98
N LYS A 448 13.95 3.49 -13.48
CA LYS A 448 15.30 2.93 -13.56
C LYS A 448 15.91 2.77 -12.18
N GLN A 449 16.99 1.98 -12.13
CA GLN A 449 17.69 1.63 -10.91
C GLN A 449 18.10 2.84 -10.05
N SER A 450 18.45 3.97 -10.65
CA SER A 450 18.84 5.17 -9.92
C SER A 450 17.71 5.73 -9.04
N ILE A 451 16.45 5.62 -9.48
CA ILE A 451 15.27 5.95 -8.65
C ILE A 451 15.11 4.87 -7.59
N LEU A 452 15.11 3.58 -7.97
CA LEU A 452 14.86 2.46 -7.05
C LEU A 452 15.85 2.40 -5.89
N GLU A 453 17.11 2.79 -6.12
CA GLU A 453 18.16 2.88 -5.10
C GLU A 453 18.20 4.22 -4.35
N GLY A 454 17.31 5.16 -4.70
CA GLY A 454 17.22 6.49 -4.06
C GLY A 454 18.39 7.43 -4.37
N THR A 455 19.21 7.12 -5.39
CA THR A 455 20.34 7.97 -5.82
C THR A 455 19.91 9.14 -6.71
N TYR A 456 18.82 8.96 -7.46
CA TYR A 456 18.21 10.03 -8.24
C TYR A 456 17.68 11.11 -7.28
N GLN A 457 18.06 12.36 -7.53
CA GLN A 457 17.58 13.49 -6.75
C GLN A 457 16.25 13.94 -7.32
N MET A 458 15.20 13.91 -6.50
CA MET A 458 13.89 14.38 -6.92
C MET A 458 13.96 15.89 -7.23
N PRO A 459 13.21 16.38 -8.22
CA PRO A 459 13.32 17.77 -8.64
C PRO A 459 12.82 18.70 -7.54
N LYS A 460 13.46 19.87 -7.39
CA LYS A 460 13.04 20.87 -6.41
C LYS A 460 11.85 21.66 -6.93
N ILE A 461 10.91 21.98 -6.03
CA ILE A 461 9.81 22.89 -6.33
C ILE A 461 10.19 24.28 -5.81
N GLN A 462 10.56 25.18 -6.72
CA GLN A 462 11.05 26.51 -6.35
C GLN A 462 9.93 27.52 -6.45
N LYS A 463 9.68 28.27 -5.39
CA LYS A 463 8.79 29.44 -5.43
C LYS A 463 9.45 30.56 -6.25
N VAL A 464 8.72 31.09 -7.21
CA VAL A 464 9.14 32.26 -7.99
C VAL A 464 9.05 33.50 -7.11
N GLN A 465 10.11 34.31 -7.12
CA GLN A 465 10.20 35.54 -6.30
C GLN A 465 9.41 36.71 -6.89
#